data_AF-X1R0Q4-F1
#
_entry.id   AF-X1R0Q4-F1
#
_cell.length_a   1.000
_cell.length_b   1.000
_cell.length_c   1.000
_cell.angle_alpha   90.00
_cell.angle_beta   90.00
_cell.angle_gamma   90.00
#
_symmetry.space_group_name_H-M   'P 1'
#
loop_
_entity.id
_entity.type
_entity.pdbx_description
1 polymer ?
#
loop_
_entity_poly.entity_id
_entity_poly.type
_entity_poly.pdbx_seq_one_letter_code
_entity_poly.pdbx_strand_id
1 'polypeptide(L)'
;ILNIVTEEIFTASDFFSNLVLGVIAFSLGENFRLEEIKKGMKQIMWISFIAAFGTWVLVSAALLIYFVIVKVPIYPAIVLGAAASATAPAATVLVIREYRASGLLTEFLLKVVAIDDAWCLMFAALAIAFANAMRAEVFQISIIFVGLGEIFGALIIGGILGYIFSFLSRFVKTAEEFLVYIFGFILLNVGLSIALNVSVLMSSMMMGLVVINLARENYKFFEVLRTVDAPLYLVFFILA
;
A
#
# COMPACT_ATOMS: atom_id res chain seq x y z
N ILE A 1 23.30 3.62 -26.34
CA ILE A 1 23.36 3.35 -27.81
C ILE A 1 21.97 3.10 -28.40
N LEU A 2 20.98 2.60 -27.66
CA LEU A 2 19.57 2.72 -28.06
C LEU A 2 18.86 3.64 -27.08
N ASN A 3 18.93 4.95 -27.35
CA ASN A 3 18.27 6.01 -26.60
C ASN A 3 16.76 6.03 -26.92
N ILE A 4 16.11 4.87 -26.83
CA ILE A 4 14.69 4.67 -27.21
C ILE A 4 13.77 5.25 -26.12
N VAL A 5 14.29 5.45 -24.91
CA VAL A 5 13.58 6.03 -23.77
C VAL A 5 14.23 7.38 -23.42
N THR A 6 13.59 8.48 -23.81
CA THR A 6 13.99 9.86 -23.52
C THR A 6 13.82 10.18 -22.02
N GLU A 7 14.57 11.13 -21.45
CA GLU A 7 14.37 11.60 -20.06
C GLU A 7 12.94 12.11 -19.77
N GLU A 8 12.24 12.62 -20.78
CA GLU A 8 10.83 12.99 -20.70
C GLU A 8 9.91 11.78 -20.44
N ILE A 9 10.28 10.58 -20.93
CA ILE A 9 9.55 9.36 -20.63
C ILE A 9 9.79 8.95 -19.17
N PHE A 10 10.97 9.19 -18.60
CA PHE A 10 11.24 8.90 -17.18
C PHE A 10 10.44 9.80 -16.23
N THR A 11 10.37 11.10 -16.50
CA THR A 11 9.58 12.04 -15.68
C THR A 11 8.08 11.81 -15.82
N ALA A 12 7.59 11.48 -17.02
CA ALA A 12 6.22 11.01 -17.20
C ALA A 12 5.98 9.68 -16.47
N SER A 13 6.93 8.75 -16.51
CA SER A 13 6.85 7.44 -15.85
C SER A 13 6.72 7.57 -14.33
N ASP A 14 7.44 8.50 -13.69
CA ASP A 14 7.33 8.72 -12.24
C ASP A 14 5.92 9.19 -11.84
N PHE A 15 5.32 10.10 -12.60
CA PHE A 15 3.96 10.56 -12.34
C PHE A 15 2.94 9.43 -12.55
N PHE A 16 3.03 8.70 -13.67
CA PHE A 16 2.13 7.59 -13.96
C PHE A 16 2.28 6.46 -12.93
N SER A 17 3.51 6.13 -12.53
CA SER A 17 3.79 5.15 -11.49
C SER A 17 3.15 5.55 -10.16
N ASN A 18 3.29 6.80 -9.72
CA ASN A 18 2.65 7.29 -8.49
C ASN A 18 1.12 7.30 -8.58
N LEU A 19 0.56 7.63 -9.75
CA LEU A 19 -0.89 7.59 -9.97
C LEU A 19 -1.42 6.17 -9.85
N VAL A 20 -0.80 5.22 -10.56
CA VAL A 20 -1.22 3.82 -10.53
C VAL A 20 -1.02 3.25 -9.12
N LEU A 21 0.10 3.53 -8.48
CA LEU A 21 0.36 3.16 -7.08
C LEU A 21 -0.73 3.71 -6.15
N GLY A 22 -1.18 4.95 -6.36
CA GLY A 22 -2.29 5.55 -5.63
C GLY A 22 -3.61 4.79 -5.83
N VAL A 23 -3.90 4.33 -7.05
CA VAL A 23 -5.10 3.52 -7.32
C VAL A 23 -5.04 2.16 -6.63
N ILE A 24 -3.90 1.47 -6.73
CA ILE A 24 -3.68 0.18 -6.09
C ILE A 24 -3.84 0.30 -4.58
N ALA A 25 -3.17 1.31 -3.99
CA ALA A 25 -3.22 1.56 -2.56
C ALA A 25 -4.63 1.92 -2.08
N PHE A 26 -5.37 2.74 -2.83
CA PHE A 26 -6.76 3.04 -2.53
C PHE A 26 -7.62 1.77 -2.52
N SER A 27 -7.49 0.91 -3.55
CA SER A 27 -8.20 -0.38 -3.65
C SER A 27 -7.90 -1.29 -2.45
N LEU A 28 -6.63 -1.36 -2.01
CA LEU A 28 -6.23 -2.09 -0.80
C LEU A 28 -6.88 -1.58 0.49
N GLY A 29 -7.28 -0.31 0.53
CA GLY A 29 -8.01 0.28 1.66
C GLY A 29 -9.34 -0.42 1.95
N GLU A 30 -9.97 -1.07 0.96
CA GLU A 30 -11.21 -1.84 1.12
C GLU A 30 -11.07 -2.95 2.18
N ASN A 31 -9.89 -3.56 2.31
CA ASN A 31 -9.63 -4.67 3.21
C ASN A 31 -9.69 -4.28 4.71
N PHE A 32 -9.76 -2.98 5.03
CA PHE A 32 -9.76 -2.44 6.39
C PHE A 32 -11.17 -2.09 6.93
N ARG A 33 -12.19 -2.81 6.48
CA ARG A 33 -13.58 -2.60 6.95
C ARG A 33 -13.74 -2.97 8.42
N LEU A 34 -14.12 -1.99 9.26
CA LEU A 34 -14.24 -2.12 10.71
C LEU A 34 -15.29 -3.14 11.14
N GLU A 35 -16.38 -3.29 10.37
CA GLU A 35 -17.41 -4.29 10.66
C GLU A 35 -16.91 -5.72 10.49
N GLU A 36 -16.06 -5.96 9.49
CA GLU A 36 -15.42 -7.26 9.30
C GLU A 36 -14.37 -7.47 10.39
N ILE A 37 -13.60 -6.43 10.72
CA ILE A 37 -12.59 -6.49 11.77
C ILE A 37 -13.19 -6.89 13.13
N LYS A 38 -14.33 -6.29 13.49
CA LYS A 38 -15.05 -6.57 14.73
C LYS A 38 -15.68 -7.97 14.78
N LYS A 39 -15.94 -8.61 13.64
CA LYS A 39 -16.57 -9.95 13.55
C LYS A 39 -15.60 -11.13 13.69
N GLY A 40 -14.39 -10.91 14.20
CA GLY A 40 -13.43 -11.97 14.50
C GLY A 40 -12.07 -11.83 13.82
N MET A 41 -11.76 -10.70 13.17
CA MET A 41 -10.42 -10.52 12.57
C MET A 41 -9.35 -10.08 13.58
N LYS A 42 -9.66 -9.88 14.87
CA LYS A 42 -8.63 -9.51 15.85
C LYS A 42 -7.49 -10.53 15.91
N GLN A 43 -7.80 -11.83 15.86
CA GLN A 43 -6.80 -12.89 15.80
C GLN A 43 -6.04 -12.88 14.46
N ILE A 44 -6.75 -12.64 13.36
CA ILE A 44 -6.20 -12.58 12.00
C ILE A 44 -5.19 -11.43 11.88
N MET A 45 -5.57 -10.23 12.35
CA MET A 45 -4.70 -9.06 12.38
C MET A 45 -3.43 -9.30 13.19
N TRP A 46 -3.56 -9.90 14.38
CA TRP A 46 -2.39 -10.19 15.22
C TRP A 46 -1.45 -11.20 14.57
N ILE A 47 -2.01 -12.28 14.01
CA ILE A 47 -1.21 -13.32 13.35
C ILE A 47 -0.53 -12.77 12.10
N SER A 48 -1.26 -12.05 11.26
CA SER A 48 -0.72 -11.38 10.06
C SER A 48 0.37 -10.38 10.42
N PHE A 49 0.12 -9.51 11.42
CA PHE A 49 1.11 -8.54 11.89
C PHE A 49 2.39 -9.23 12.41
N ILE A 50 2.26 -10.25 13.26
CA ILE A 50 3.40 -10.98 13.80
C ILE A 50 4.18 -11.69 12.69
N ALA A 51 3.49 -12.27 11.71
CA ALA A 51 4.12 -12.94 10.57
C ALA A 51 4.90 -11.94 9.71
N ALA A 52 4.27 -10.84 9.31
CA ALA A 52 4.89 -9.82 8.47
C ALA A 52 6.03 -9.08 9.20
N PHE A 53 5.79 -8.64 10.45
CA PHE A 53 6.80 -7.96 11.27
C PHE A 53 7.95 -8.90 11.65
N GLY A 54 7.64 -10.15 12.02
CA GLY A 54 8.62 -11.18 12.32
C GLY A 54 9.51 -11.48 11.11
N THR A 55 8.92 -11.60 9.92
CA THR A 55 9.67 -11.76 8.66
C THR A 55 10.57 -10.57 8.41
N TRP A 56 10.04 -9.35 8.55
CA TRP A 56 10.84 -8.14 8.36
C TRP A 56 12.05 -8.10 9.29
N VAL A 57 11.85 -8.33 10.59
CA VAL A 57 12.94 -8.30 11.58
C VAL A 57 13.96 -9.41 11.32
N LEU A 58 13.52 -10.65 11.10
CA LEU A 58 14.42 -11.79 10.92
C LEU A 58 15.24 -11.68 9.63
N VAL A 59 14.60 -11.34 8.52
CA VAL A 59 15.29 -11.19 7.23
C VAL A 59 16.22 -9.99 7.26
N SER A 60 15.80 -8.86 7.84
CA SER A 60 16.69 -7.70 8.01
C SER A 60 17.90 -8.06 8.87
N ALA A 61 17.72 -8.76 9.99
CA ALA A 61 18.82 -9.16 10.86
C ALA A 61 19.80 -10.10 10.14
N ALA A 62 19.31 -11.10 9.40
CA ALA A 62 20.13 -12.00 8.62
C ALA A 62 20.93 -11.25 7.53
N LEU A 63 20.29 -10.34 6.80
CA LEU A 63 20.93 -9.52 5.77
C LEU A 63 21.93 -8.53 6.36
N LEU A 64 21.64 -7.94 7.51
CA LEU A 64 22.57 -7.05 8.22
C LEU A 64 23.85 -7.79 8.59
N ILE A 65 23.74 -8.99 9.18
CA ILE A 65 24.91 -9.82 9.52
C ILE A 65 25.71 -10.15 8.26
N TYR A 66 25.03 -10.58 7.20
CA TYR A 66 25.68 -10.90 5.92
C TYR A 66 26.39 -9.68 5.30
N PHE A 67 25.75 -8.51 5.28
CA PHE A 67 26.31 -7.29 4.69
C PHE A 67 27.50 -6.75 5.48
N VAL A 68 27.50 -6.90 6.81
CA VAL A 68 28.67 -6.59 7.64
C VAL A 68 29.85 -7.51 7.31
N ILE A 69 29.61 -8.81 7.09
CA ILE A 69 30.66 -9.78 6.74
C ILE A 69 31.25 -9.46 5.36
N VAL A 70 30.40 -9.14 4.37
CA VAL A 70 30.82 -8.85 2.98
C VAL A 70 31.28 -7.40 2.80
N LYS A 71 31.17 -6.56 3.83
CA LYS A 71 31.56 -5.13 3.83
C LYS A 71 30.82 -4.30 2.77
N VAL A 72 29.53 -4.55 2.62
CA VAL A 72 28.63 -3.74 1.78
C VAL A 72 27.76 -2.84 2.66
N PRO A 73 27.17 -1.77 2.10
CA PRO A 73 26.37 -0.87 2.91
C PRO A 73 25.13 -1.54 3.51
N ILE A 74 24.83 -1.24 4.77
CA ILE A 74 23.83 -1.96 5.58
C ILE A 74 22.39 -1.45 5.40
N TYR A 75 22.22 -0.21 4.93
CA TYR A 75 20.91 0.41 4.76
C TYR A 75 19.93 -0.37 3.85
N PRO A 76 20.34 -1.06 2.77
CA PRO A 76 19.41 -1.83 1.96
C PRO A 76 18.88 -3.07 2.67
N ALA A 77 19.56 -3.58 3.72
CA ALA A 77 19.13 -4.79 4.42
C ALA A 77 17.74 -4.63 5.06
N ILE A 78 17.44 -3.44 5.59
CA ILE A 78 16.14 -3.15 6.24
C ILE A 78 15.03 -3.04 5.19
N VAL A 79 15.32 -2.44 4.03
CA VAL A 79 14.38 -2.32 2.90
C VAL A 79 14.09 -3.68 2.29
N LEU A 80 15.12 -4.49 2.06
CA LEU A 80 14.99 -5.85 1.53
C LEU A 80 14.25 -6.76 2.51
N GLY A 81 14.47 -6.61 3.82
CA GLY A 81 13.69 -7.33 4.82
C GLY A 81 12.21 -6.95 4.79
N ALA A 82 11.87 -5.67 4.59
CA ALA A 82 10.48 -5.25 4.49
C ALA A 82 9.84 -5.80 3.21
N ALA A 83 10.55 -5.77 2.09
CA ALA A 83 10.10 -6.39 0.84
C ALA A 83 9.87 -7.91 0.98
N ALA A 84 10.69 -8.59 1.80
CA ALA A 84 10.51 -10.02 2.08
C ALA A 84 9.25 -10.35 2.90
N SER A 85 8.61 -9.37 3.54
CA SER A 85 7.33 -9.57 4.21
C SER A 85 6.14 -9.66 3.24
N ALA A 86 6.32 -9.30 1.97
CA ALA A 86 5.29 -9.44 0.94
C ALA A 86 4.99 -10.92 0.66
N THR A 87 3.75 -11.37 0.85
CA THR A 87 3.32 -12.71 0.41
C THR A 87 2.25 -12.63 -0.67
N ALA A 88 2.57 -13.13 -1.87
CA ALA A 88 1.62 -13.15 -2.99
C ALA A 88 0.71 -14.39 -2.92
N PRO A 89 -0.62 -14.23 -2.77
CA PRO A 89 -1.53 -15.35 -2.56
C PRO A 89 -2.17 -15.91 -3.83
N ALA A 90 -1.94 -15.31 -4.99
CA ALA A 90 -2.71 -15.61 -6.20
C ALA A 90 -2.71 -17.11 -6.53
N ALA A 91 -1.55 -17.76 -6.44
CA ALA A 91 -1.41 -19.19 -6.69
C ALA A 91 -2.14 -20.04 -5.65
N THR A 92 -2.07 -19.70 -4.37
CA THR A 92 -2.74 -20.47 -3.31
C THR A 92 -4.26 -20.32 -3.37
N VAL A 93 -4.77 -19.12 -3.66
CA VAL A 93 -6.20 -18.85 -3.88
C VAL A 93 -6.72 -19.65 -5.08
N LEU A 94 -5.96 -19.70 -6.17
CA LEU A 94 -6.31 -20.50 -7.35
C LEU A 94 -6.43 -21.99 -7.03
N VAL A 95 -5.44 -22.56 -6.33
CA VAL A 95 -5.47 -23.97 -5.93
C VAL A 95 -6.64 -24.24 -4.97
N ILE A 96 -6.89 -23.37 -3.99
CA ILE A 96 -8.04 -23.48 -3.09
C ILE A 96 -9.36 -23.52 -3.87
N ARG A 97 -9.51 -22.66 -4.88
CA ARG A 97 -10.71 -22.61 -5.73
C ARG A 97 -10.84 -23.85 -6.61
N GLU A 98 -9.75 -24.29 -7.24
CA GLU A 98 -9.72 -25.47 -8.12
C GLU A 98 -10.15 -26.74 -7.37
N TYR A 99 -9.58 -26.96 -6.19
CA TYR A 99 -9.92 -28.10 -5.34
C TYR A 99 -11.20 -27.89 -4.51
N ARG A 100 -11.85 -26.72 -4.63
CA ARG A 100 -12.99 -26.31 -3.80
C ARG A 100 -12.74 -26.54 -2.31
N ALA A 101 -11.50 -26.30 -1.87
CA ALA A 101 -11.09 -26.51 -0.50
C ALA A 101 -11.83 -25.53 0.42
N SER A 102 -12.49 -26.05 1.45
CA SER A 102 -13.26 -25.25 2.40
C SER A 102 -12.99 -25.70 3.83
N GLY A 103 -13.00 -24.77 4.77
CA GLY A 103 -12.81 -25.06 6.18
C GLY A 103 -12.24 -23.87 6.93
N LEU A 104 -12.17 -24.00 8.25
CA LEU A 104 -11.75 -22.93 9.15
C LEU A 104 -10.35 -22.40 8.83
N LEU A 105 -9.40 -23.30 8.49
CA LEU A 105 -8.04 -22.90 8.13
C LEU A 105 -7.99 -22.16 6.78
N THR A 106 -8.74 -22.64 5.78
CA THR A 106 -8.77 -22.03 4.44
C THR A 106 -9.36 -20.63 4.48
N GLU A 107 -10.48 -20.45 5.16
CA GLU A 107 -11.10 -19.15 5.37
C GLU A 107 -10.19 -18.20 6.17
N PHE A 108 -9.47 -18.74 7.16
CA PHE A 108 -8.53 -17.96 7.96
C PHE A 108 -7.34 -17.49 7.10
N LEU A 109 -6.75 -18.38 6.30
CA LEU A 109 -5.63 -18.05 5.40
C LEU A 109 -6.02 -16.99 4.37
N LEU A 110 -7.18 -17.13 3.73
CA LEU A 110 -7.68 -16.15 2.76
C LEU A 110 -7.84 -14.75 3.38
N LYS A 111 -8.25 -14.68 4.65
CA LYS A 111 -8.38 -13.40 5.37
C LYS A 111 -7.04 -12.83 5.82
N VAL A 112 -6.08 -13.66 6.26
CA VAL A 112 -4.71 -13.21 6.59
C VAL A 112 -4.07 -12.58 5.36
N VAL A 113 -4.14 -13.30 4.25
CA VAL A 113 -3.65 -12.90 2.94
C VAL A 113 -4.21 -11.54 2.51
N ALA A 114 -5.50 -11.29 2.70
CA ALA A 114 -6.13 -10.04 2.26
C ALA A 114 -5.57 -8.79 2.97
N ILE A 115 -4.97 -8.94 4.16
CA ILE A 115 -4.42 -7.84 4.96
C ILE A 115 -2.89 -7.75 4.78
N ASP A 116 -2.24 -8.80 4.29
CA ASP A 116 -0.78 -8.92 4.28
C ASP A 116 -0.09 -7.83 3.45
N ASP A 117 -0.62 -7.53 2.26
CA ASP A 117 -0.09 -6.50 1.35
C ASP A 117 0.02 -5.14 2.04
N ALA A 118 -0.95 -4.80 2.89
CA ALA A 118 -0.95 -3.54 3.60
C ALA A 118 0.14 -3.44 4.68
N TRP A 119 0.42 -4.53 5.41
CA TRP A 119 1.53 -4.57 6.35
C TRP A 119 2.86 -4.42 5.61
N CYS A 120 3.02 -5.16 4.51
CA CYS A 120 4.21 -5.08 3.68
C CYS A 120 4.47 -3.65 3.21
N LEU A 121 3.46 -2.99 2.63
CA LEU A 121 3.62 -1.63 2.12
C LEU A 121 3.92 -0.61 3.24
N MET A 122 3.31 -0.76 4.41
CA MET A 122 3.60 0.08 5.56
C MET A 122 5.04 -0.14 6.07
N PHE A 123 5.48 -1.39 6.18
CA PHE A 123 6.85 -1.72 6.59
C PHE A 123 7.88 -1.28 5.54
N ALA A 124 7.57 -1.38 4.25
CA ALA A 124 8.42 -0.90 3.18
C ALA A 124 8.61 0.62 3.26
N ALA A 125 7.53 1.38 3.46
CA ALA A 125 7.61 2.83 3.65
C ALA A 125 8.47 3.20 4.87
N LEU A 126 8.25 2.53 6.01
CA LEU A 126 9.07 2.70 7.22
C LEU A 126 10.54 2.35 6.99
N ALA A 127 10.81 1.22 6.32
CA ALA A 127 12.16 0.75 6.04
C ALA A 127 12.94 1.70 5.13
N ILE A 128 12.28 2.27 4.11
CA ILE A 128 12.88 3.26 3.21
C ILE A 128 13.23 4.54 4.01
N ALA A 129 12.33 5.02 4.87
CA ALA A 129 12.60 6.16 5.74
C ALA A 129 13.80 5.92 6.67
N PHE A 130 13.87 4.74 7.30
CA PHE A 130 15.03 4.35 8.13
C PHE A 130 16.32 4.22 7.31
N ALA A 131 16.27 3.62 6.12
CA ALA A 131 17.44 3.47 5.25
C ALA A 131 18.01 4.83 4.80
N ASN A 132 17.14 5.77 4.44
CA ASN A 132 17.53 7.14 4.11
C ASN A 132 18.18 7.85 5.30
N ALA A 133 17.67 7.63 6.52
CA ALA A 133 18.26 8.16 7.75
C ALA A 133 19.67 7.61 8.00
N MET A 134 19.87 6.31 7.80
CA MET A 134 21.17 5.66 7.96
C MET A 134 22.18 6.12 6.90
N ARG A 135 21.73 6.39 5.67
CA ARG A 135 22.59 6.85 4.58
C ARG A 135 23.14 8.27 4.81
N ALA A 136 22.42 9.11 5.55
CA ALA A 136 22.84 10.48 5.83
C ALA A 136 24.00 10.58 6.85
N GLU A 137 24.53 9.45 7.36
CA GLU A 137 25.62 9.32 8.37
C GLU A 137 25.41 10.10 9.68
N VAL A 138 24.25 10.72 9.84
CA VAL A 138 23.89 11.55 10.98
C VAL A 138 22.64 10.92 11.59
N PHE A 139 22.81 10.12 12.64
CA PHE A 139 21.68 9.60 13.43
C PHE A 139 21.12 10.72 14.30
N GLN A 140 20.56 11.75 13.67
CA GLN A 140 19.80 12.78 14.37
C GLN A 140 18.39 12.24 14.62
N ILE A 141 17.93 12.40 15.86
CA ILE A 141 16.53 12.19 16.26
C ILE A 141 15.55 12.91 15.31
N SER A 142 15.97 14.03 14.70
CA SER A 142 15.20 14.75 13.69
C SER A 142 14.76 13.87 12.52
N ILE A 143 15.56 12.89 12.08
CA ILE A 143 15.20 12.05 10.93
C ILE A 143 14.07 11.07 11.26
N ILE A 144 14.05 10.56 12.49
CA ILE A 144 12.92 9.73 12.98
C ILE A 144 11.66 10.58 13.04
N PHE A 145 11.75 11.82 13.52
CA PHE A 145 10.62 12.75 13.53
C PHE A 145 10.16 13.14 12.12
N VAL A 146 11.07 13.25 11.15
CA VAL A 146 10.73 13.50 9.74
C VAL A 146 10.00 12.30 9.15
N GLY A 147 10.51 11.08 9.30
CA GLY A 147 9.85 9.87 8.80
C GLY A 147 8.50 9.59 9.48
N LEU A 148 8.38 9.82 10.79
CA LEU A 148 7.10 9.80 11.48
C LEU A 148 6.18 10.90 10.95
N GLY A 149 6.70 12.10 10.71
CA GLY A 149 5.97 13.21 10.09
C GLY A 149 5.43 12.88 8.71
N GLU A 150 6.19 12.19 7.87
CA GLU A 150 5.74 11.71 6.55
C GLU A 150 4.59 10.70 6.66
N ILE A 151 4.69 9.76 7.60
CA ILE A 151 3.65 8.75 7.83
C ILE A 151 2.38 9.39 8.39
N PHE A 152 2.50 10.15 9.49
CA PHE A 152 1.36 10.82 10.10
C PHE A 152 0.74 11.85 9.14
N GLY A 153 1.57 12.58 8.39
CA GLY A 153 1.12 13.50 7.34
C GLY A 153 0.31 12.77 6.26
N ALA A 154 0.84 11.66 5.74
CA ALA A 154 0.14 10.83 4.76
C ALA A 154 -1.22 10.34 5.31
N LEU A 155 -1.26 9.83 6.54
CA LEU A 155 -2.48 9.36 7.19
C LEU A 155 -3.49 10.49 7.41
N ILE A 156 -3.05 11.68 7.82
CA ILE A 156 -3.92 12.84 8.02
C ILE A 156 -4.52 13.29 6.68
N ILE A 157 -3.70 13.46 5.65
CA ILE A 157 -4.15 13.90 4.31
C ILE A 157 -5.13 12.88 3.73
N GLY A 158 -4.76 11.60 3.74
CA GLY A 158 -5.60 10.52 3.25
C GLY A 158 -6.91 10.43 4.01
N GLY A 159 -6.86 10.60 5.34
CA GLY A 159 -8.04 10.58 6.19
C GLY A 159 -8.99 11.75 5.93
N ILE A 160 -8.46 12.97 5.79
CA ILE A 160 -9.24 14.18 5.47
C ILE A 160 -9.89 14.01 4.10
N LEU A 161 -9.12 13.60 3.09
CA LEU A 161 -9.65 13.42 1.74
C LEU A 161 -10.65 12.28 1.65
N GLY A 162 -10.44 11.18 2.38
CA GLY A 162 -11.41 10.09 2.46
C GLY A 162 -12.71 10.51 3.15
N TYR A 163 -12.63 11.38 4.15
CA TYR A 163 -13.81 11.96 4.80
C TYR A 163 -14.57 12.88 3.84
N ILE A 164 -13.86 13.79 3.16
CA ILE A 164 -14.43 14.67 2.15
C ILE A 164 -15.07 13.85 1.02
N PHE A 165 -14.36 12.84 0.51
CA PHE A 165 -14.86 11.89 -0.47
C PHE A 165 -16.18 11.27 0.00
N SER A 166 -16.20 10.73 1.22
CA SER A 166 -17.38 10.06 1.78
C SER A 166 -18.55 11.02 1.93
N PHE A 167 -18.29 12.27 2.33
CA PHE A 167 -19.32 13.30 2.49
C PHE A 167 -19.90 13.77 1.15
N LEU A 168 -19.05 14.01 0.15
CA LEU A 168 -19.47 14.47 -1.18
C LEU A 168 -20.03 13.32 -2.05
N SER A 169 -19.74 12.06 -1.71
CA SER A 169 -20.22 10.88 -2.45
C SER A 169 -21.74 10.84 -2.61
N ARG A 170 -22.48 11.47 -1.67
CA ARG A 170 -23.95 11.56 -1.70
C ARG A 170 -24.53 12.28 -2.92
N PHE A 171 -23.72 13.07 -3.63
CA PHE A 171 -24.15 13.79 -4.82
C PHE A 171 -23.98 12.99 -6.10
N VAL A 172 -23.25 11.88 -6.04
CA VAL A 172 -22.93 11.03 -7.18
C VAL A 172 -23.94 9.89 -7.28
N LYS A 173 -24.50 9.64 -8.46
CA LYS A 173 -25.63 8.70 -8.62
C LYS A 173 -25.40 7.60 -9.65
N THR A 174 -24.58 7.84 -10.68
CA THR A 174 -24.36 6.87 -11.76
C THR A 174 -23.00 6.19 -11.66
N ALA A 175 -22.88 4.98 -12.22
CA ALA A 175 -21.63 4.22 -12.18
C ALA A 175 -20.49 4.90 -12.98
N GLU A 176 -20.81 5.59 -14.07
CA GLU A 176 -19.84 6.38 -14.85
C GLU A 176 -19.32 7.56 -14.03
N GLU A 177 -20.20 8.26 -13.30
CA GLU A 177 -19.79 9.33 -12.38
C GLU A 177 -18.91 8.79 -11.24
N PHE A 178 -19.09 7.54 -10.79
CA PHE A 178 -18.24 6.95 -9.75
C PHE A 178 -16.78 6.83 -10.20
N LEU A 179 -16.50 6.37 -11.42
CA LEU A 179 -15.11 6.30 -11.90
C LEU A 179 -14.45 7.67 -11.91
N VAL A 180 -15.12 8.66 -12.51
CA VAL A 180 -14.59 10.03 -12.59
C VAL A 180 -14.36 10.60 -11.19
N TYR A 181 -15.28 10.34 -10.27
CA TYR A 181 -15.18 10.78 -8.88
C TYR A 181 -14.03 10.12 -8.13
N ILE A 182 -13.86 8.80 -8.25
CA ILE A 182 -12.76 8.04 -7.64
C ILE A 182 -11.42 8.51 -8.19
N PHE A 183 -11.24 8.54 -9.51
CA PHE A 183 -10.00 9.00 -10.12
C PHE A 183 -9.69 10.45 -9.79
N GLY A 184 -10.69 11.33 -9.75
CA GLY A 184 -10.51 12.72 -9.36
C GLY A 184 -9.95 12.88 -7.95
N PHE A 185 -10.48 12.14 -6.98
CA PHE A 185 -9.97 12.15 -5.61
C PHE A 185 -8.61 11.46 -5.46
N ILE A 186 -8.35 10.36 -6.18
CA ILE A 186 -7.03 9.71 -6.19
C ILE A 186 -5.98 10.66 -6.78
N LEU A 187 -6.26 11.30 -7.91
CA LEU A 187 -5.38 12.30 -8.51
C LEU A 187 -5.09 13.45 -7.56
N LEU A 188 -6.13 13.97 -6.89
CA LEU A 188 -5.99 15.04 -5.91
C LEU A 188 -5.16 14.59 -4.70
N ASN A 189 -5.37 13.36 -4.22
CA ASN A 189 -4.61 12.79 -3.11
C ASN A 189 -3.14 12.56 -3.47
N VAL A 190 -2.87 11.99 -4.65
CA VAL A 190 -1.52 11.78 -5.18
C VAL A 190 -0.81 13.13 -5.35
N GLY A 191 -1.47 14.11 -5.97
CA GLY A 191 -0.92 15.45 -6.19
C GLY A 191 -0.59 16.17 -4.88
N LEU A 192 -1.49 16.12 -3.89
CA LEU A 192 -1.25 16.69 -2.56
C LEU A 192 -0.14 15.94 -1.82
N SER A 193 -0.09 14.60 -1.95
CA SER A 193 0.94 13.80 -1.30
C SER A 193 2.33 14.13 -1.83
N ILE A 194 2.48 14.27 -3.14
CA ILE A 194 3.72 14.69 -3.78
C ILE A 194 4.07 16.12 -3.37
N ALA A 195 3.11 17.06 -3.44
CA ALA A 195 3.36 18.46 -3.10
C ALA A 195 3.79 18.67 -1.64
N LEU A 196 3.27 17.85 -0.71
CA LEU A 196 3.59 17.89 0.72
C LEU A 196 4.74 16.94 1.11
N ASN A 197 5.35 16.26 0.14
CA ASN A 197 6.42 15.26 0.33
C ASN A 197 6.03 14.17 1.36
N VAL A 198 4.80 13.67 1.28
CA VAL A 198 4.34 12.53 2.09
C VAL A 198 4.13 11.29 1.22
N SER A 199 4.03 10.12 1.85
CA SER A 199 3.85 8.85 1.12
C SER A 199 2.49 8.79 0.40
N VAL A 200 2.54 8.82 -0.93
CA VAL A 200 1.38 8.63 -1.83
C VAL A 200 0.62 7.34 -1.49
N LEU A 201 1.36 6.27 -1.23
CA LEU A 201 0.83 4.96 -0.95
C LEU A 201 0.02 4.97 0.35
N MET A 202 0.65 5.38 1.47
CA MET A 202 -0.01 5.39 2.78
C MET A 202 -1.21 6.34 2.80
N SER A 203 -1.09 7.48 2.12
CA SER A 203 -2.18 8.44 2.02
C SER A 203 -3.37 7.87 1.25
N SER A 204 -3.12 7.25 0.09
CA SER A 204 -4.19 6.68 -0.75
C SER A 204 -4.87 5.48 -0.08
N MET A 205 -4.09 4.65 0.62
CA MET A 205 -4.60 3.54 1.40
C MET A 205 -5.48 4.01 2.58
N MET A 206 -5.05 5.06 3.30
CA MET A 206 -5.85 5.66 4.36
C MET A 206 -7.14 6.29 3.82
N MET A 207 -7.08 6.91 2.63
CA MET A 207 -8.27 7.39 1.94
C MET A 207 -9.25 6.25 1.66
N GLY A 208 -8.78 5.14 1.08
CA GLY A 208 -9.60 3.94 0.84
C GLY A 208 -10.22 3.38 2.11
N LEU A 209 -9.44 3.28 3.19
CA LEU A 209 -9.90 2.84 4.51
C LEU A 209 -11.04 3.71 5.04
N VAL A 210 -10.93 5.04 4.93
CA VAL A 210 -11.99 5.94 5.38
C VAL A 210 -13.24 5.79 4.50
N VAL A 211 -13.05 5.68 3.17
CA VAL A 211 -14.17 5.53 2.23
C VAL A 211 -14.97 4.26 2.47
N ILE A 212 -14.34 3.09 2.63
CA ILE A 212 -15.06 1.83 2.87
C ILE A 212 -15.86 1.85 4.18
N ASN A 213 -15.39 2.62 5.17
CA ASN A 213 -16.01 2.69 6.50
C ASN A 213 -17.06 3.81 6.66
N LEU A 214 -16.97 4.91 5.90
CA LEU A 214 -17.84 6.08 6.07
C LEU A 214 -18.79 6.35 4.88
N ALA A 215 -18.43 5.94 3.66
CA ALA A 215 -19.27 6.23 2.50
C ALA A 215 -20.57 5.41 2.51
N ARG A 216 -21.66 6.02 2.02
CA ARG A 216 -22.98 5.38 1.98
C ARG A 216 -23.09 4.27 0.94
N GLU A 217 -22.40 4.46 -0.19
CA GLU A 217 -22.31 3.52 -1.32
C GLU A 217 -20.90 2.91 -1.38
N ASN A 218 -20.33 2.66 -0.21
CA ASN A 218 -18.96 2.21 0.03
C ASN A 218 -18.53 1.08 -0.92
N TYR A 219 -19.30 0.01 -1.07
CA TYR A 219 -18.95 -1.11 -1.97
C TYR A 219 -18.93 -0.78 -3.45
N LYS A 220 -19.86 0.07 -3.91
CA LYS A 220 -20.00 0.36 -5.34
C LYS A 220 -18.78 1.08 -5.89
N PHE A 221 -18.12 1.90 -5.07
CA PHE A 221 -16.88 2.58 -5.48
C PHE A 221 -15.76 1.58 -5.80
N PHE A 222 -15.52 0.60 -4.93
CA PHE A 222 -14.47 -0.40 -5.14
C PHE A 222 -14.83 -1.43 -6.22
N GLU A 223 -16.12 -1.78 -6.37
CA GLU A 223 -16.58 -2.67 -7.43
C GLU A 223 -16.38 -2.05 -8.82
N VAL A 224 -16.72 -0.77 -8.96
CA VAL A 224 -16.51 -0.02 -10.20
C VAL A 224 -15.02 0.15 -10.48
N LEU A 225 -14.19 0.42 -9.46
CA LEU A 225 -12.74 0.51 -9.63
C LEU A 225 -12.12 -0.82 -10.09
N ARG A 226 -12.62 -1.96 -9.61
CA ARG A 226 -12.15 -3.30 -10.03
C ARG A 226 -12.29 -3.58 -11.52
N THR A 227 -13.17 -2.86 -12.22
CA THR A 227 -13.30 -2.99 -13.68
C THR A 227 -12.08 -2.47 -14.44
N VAL A 228 -11.26 -1.62 -13.82
CA VAL A 228 -10.07 -0.99 -14.42
C VAL A 228 -8.74 -1.42 -13.77
N ASP A 229 -8.77 -2.27 -12.73
CA ASP A 229 -7.57 -2.74 -12.03
C ASP A 229 -6.60 -3.49 -12.94
N ALA A 230 -7.09 -4.41 -13.78
CA ALA A 230 -6.25 -5.26 -14.64
C ALA A 230 -5.33 -4.46 -15.61
N PRO A 231 -5.85 -3.49 -16.39
CA PRO A 231 -5.00 -2.66 -17.24
C PRO A 231 -4.06 -1.77 -16.42
N LEU A 232 -4.48 -1.27 -15.25
CA LEU A 232 -3.62 -0.45 -14.39
C LEU A 232 -2.44 -1.25 -13.84
N TYR A 233 -2.66 -2.47 -13.33
CA TYR A 233 -1.58 -3.36 -12.91
C TYR A 233 -0.60 -3.65 -14.04
N LEU A 234 -1.10 -3.89 -15.25
CA LEU A 234 -0.27 -4.13 -16.42
C LEU A 234 0.62 -2.92 -16.73
N VAL A 235 0.07 -1.71 -16.69
CA VAL A 235 0.84 -0.46 -16.88
C VAL A 235 1.90 -0.29 -15.80
N PHE A 236 1.55 -0.55 -14.53
CA PHE A 236 2.49 -0.49 -13.40
C PHE A 236 3.67 -1.44 -13.60
N PHE A 237 3.42 -2.72 -13.88
CA PHE A 237 4.49 -3.71 -14.02
C PHE A 237 5.38 -3.51 -15.26
N ILE A 238 4.92 -2.74 -16.25
CA ILE A 238 5.71 -2.40 -17.44
C ILE A 238 6.54 -1.13 -17.23
N LEU A 239 6.00 -0.14 -16.51
CA LEU A 239 6.64 1.17 -16.33
C LEU A 239 7.54 1.27 -15.09
N ALA A 240 7.25 0.50 -14.03
CA ALA A 240 8.02 0.43 -12.80
C ALA A 240 9.23 -0.51 -12.93
#